data_AF-A0A1F5AWD4-F1
#
_entry.id   AF-A0A1F5AWD4-F1
#
_cell.length_a   1.000
_cell.length_b   1.000
_cell.length_c   1.000
_cell.angle_alpha   90.00
_cell.angle_beta   90.00
_cell.angle_gamma   90.00
#
_symmetry.space_group_name_H-M   'P 1'
#
loop_
_entity.id
_entity.type
_entity.pdbx_description
1 polymer ?
#
loop_
_entity_poly.entity_id
_entity_poly.type
_entity_poly.pdbx_seq_one_letter_code
_entity_poly.pdbx_strand_id
1 'polypeptide(L)'
;MIEAIRDLPIQDKNEFLRNPHNVAAAESYLRRALEALFDIGRHVLARKFAHPAAEYKEIADGLFEKKILTRKDADLLRQMAGYRNRMVHFYHEISPDELFDICAHHLDEIRLLSNRLVGRSRLSPKK
;
A
#
# COMPACT_ATOMS: atom_id res chain seq x y z
N MET A 1 -5.60 -7.50 6.47
CA MET A 1 -5.84 -7.08 5.08
C MET A 1 -5.09 -7.96 4.12
N ILE A 2 -3.74 -7.93 4.09
CA ILE A 2 -2.96 -8.78 3.18
C ILE A 2 -3.30 -10.28 3.34
N GLU A 3 -3.35 -10.80 4.57
CA GLU A 3 -3.71 -12.22 4.77
C GLU A 3 -5.13 -12.54 4.27
N ALA A 4 -6.10 -11.63 4.48
CA ALA A 4 -7.46 -11.82 3.96
C ALA A 4 -7.54 -11.81 2.43
N ILE A 5 -6.61 -11.14 1.74
CA ILE A 5 -6.49 -11.22 0.27
C ILE A 5 -5.90 -12.58 -0.13
N ARG A 6 -4.97 -13.12 0.65
CA ARG A 6 -4.37 -14.44 0.40
C ARG A 6 -5.35 -15.60 0.61
N ASP A 7 -6.39 -15.40 1.41
CA ASP A 7 -7.49 -16.35 1.58
C ASP A 7 -8.44 -16.39 0.36
N LEU A 8 -8.35 -15.42 -0.56
CA LEU A 8 -9.07 -15.44 -1.83
C LEU A 8 -8.36 -16.38 -2.84
N PRO A 9 -9.05 -16.89 -3.87
CA PRO A 9 -8.47 -17.79 -4.87
C PRO A 9 -7.55 -17.06 -5.87
N ILE A 10 -6.54 -16.34 -5.37
CA ILE A 10 -5.59 -15.53 -6.16
C ILE A 10 -4.56 -16.37 -6.94
N GLN A 11 -4.62 -17.70 -6.81
CA GLN A 11 -3.79 -18.64 -7.58
C GLN A 11 -4.46 -19.10 -8.88
N ASP A 12 -5.78 -18.92 -9.01
CA ASP A 12 -6.56 -19.27 -10.18
C ASP A 12 -7.45 -18.10 -10.58
N LYS A 13 -7.10 -17.46 -11.69
CA LYS A 13 -7.83 -16.30 -12.23
C LYS A 13 -9.29 -16.62 -12.53
N ASN A 14 -9.59 -17.80 -13.07
CA ASN A 14 -10.96 -18.18 -13.40
C ASN A 14 -11.78 -18.37 -12.13
N GLU A 15 -11.21 -18.99 -11.10
CA GLU A 15 -11.90 -19.15 -9.81
C GLU A 15 -12.13 -17.80 -9.11
N PHE A 16 -11.13 -16.91 -9.17
CA PHE A 16 -11.25 -15.54 -8.66
C PHE A 16 -12.38 -14.77 -9.34
N LEU A 17 -12.40 -14.76 -10.67
CA LEU A 17 -13.38 -14.00 -11.46
C LEU A 17 -14.77 -14.62 -11.50
N ARG A 18 -14.91 -15.91 -11.19
CA ARG A 18 -16.21 -16.62 -11.17
C ARG A 18 -17.17 -16.04 -10.13
N ASN A 19 -16.66 -15.52 -9.01
CA ASN A 19 -17.49 -14.94 -7.96
C ASN A 19 -17.20 -13.43 -7.81
N PRO A 20 -18.15 -12.53 -8.13
CA PRO A 20 -17.94 -11.09 -8.03
C PRO A 20 -17.63 -10.63 -6.59
N HIS A 21 -18.01 -11.41 -5.57
CA HIS A 21 -17.65 -11.12 -4.19
C HIS A 21 -16.15 -11.22 -3.91
N ASN A 22 -15.40 -12.05 -4.65
CA ASN A 22 -13.95 -12.13 -4.54
C ASN A 22 -13.31 -10.81 -4.98
N VAL A 23 -13.77 -10.26 -6.10
CA VAL A 23 -13.30 -8.99 -6.66
C VAL A 23 -13.59 -7.84 -5.69
N ALA A 24 -14.84 -7.75 -5.21
CA ALA A 24 -15.25 -6.72 -4.25
C ALA A 24 -14.47 -6.81 -2.92
N ALA A 25 -14.23 -8.03 -2.43
CA ALA A 25 -13.42 -8.25 -1.23
C ALA A 25 -11.96 -7.85 -1.45
N ALA A 26 -11.36 -8.25 -2.57
CA ALA A 26 -9.99 -7.92 -2.95
C ALA A 26 -9.78 -6.40 -3.04
N GLU A 27 -10.68 -5.69 -3.73
CA GLU A 27 -10.64 -4.23 -3.84
C GLU A 27 -10.70 -3.56 -2.46
N SER A 28 -11.64 -3.97 -1.62
CA SER A 28 -11.81 -3.42 -0.27
C SER A 28 -10.58 -3.65 0.60
N TYR A 29 -10.05 -4.89 0.63
CA TYR A 29 -8.87 -5.22 1.42
C TYR A 29 -7.60 -4.55 0.91
N LEU A 30 -7.41 -4.48 -0.40
CA LEU A 30 -6.24 -3.84 -1.01
C LEU A 30 -6.23 -2.34 -0.71
N ARG A 31 -7.36 -1.65 -0.91
CA ARG A 31 -7.51 -0.23 -0.58
C ARG A 31 -7.16 0.04 0.88
N ARG A 32 -7.67 -0.78 1.81
CA ARG A 32 -7.39 -0.66 3.25
C ARG A 32 -5.94 -0.98 3.61
N ALA A 33 -5.30 -1.91 2.90
CA ALA A 33 -3.89 -2.22 3.10
C ALA A 33 -2.99 -1.04 2.69
N LEU A 34 -3.29 -0.43 1.53
CA LEU A 34 -2.59 0.76 1.07
C LEU A 34 -2.80 1.94 2.02
N GLU A 35 -4.04 2.18 2.47
CA GLU A 35 -4.34 3.22 3.46
C GLU A 35 -3.49 3.07 4.72
N ALA A 36 -3.49 1.87 5.31
CA ALA A 36 -2.72 1.60 6.51
C ALA A 36 -1.21 1.80 6.29
N LEU A 37 -0.68 1.43 5.11
CA LEU A 37 0.72 1.66 4.76
C LEU A 37 1.06 3.16 4.73
N PHE A 38 0.19 3.97 4.12
CA PHE A 38 0.39 5.42 4.07
C PHE A 38 0.22 6.09 5.43
N ASP A 39 -0.73 5.65 6.25
CA ASP A 39 -0.92 6.16 7.61
C ASP A 39 0.31 5.92 8.48
N ILE A 40 0.96 4.76 8.35
CA ILE A 40 2.25 4.49 9.00
C ILE A 40 3.31 5.49 8.53
N GLY A 41 3.43 5.70 7.22
CA GLY A 41 4.39 6.65 6.65
C GLY A 41 4.16 8.09 7.14
N ARG A 42 2.91 8.56 7.10
CA ARG A 42 2.49 9.87 7.60
C ARG A 42 2.78 10.00 9.09
N HIS A 43 2.48 8.96 9.87
CA HIS A 43 2.76 8.93 11.30
C HIS A 43 4.27 9.07 11.57
N VAL A 44 5.12 8.35 10.84
CA VAL A 44 6.58 8.46 10.96
C VAL A 44 7.07 9.89 10.67
N LEU A 45 6.59 10.51 9.59
CA LEU A 45 6.95 11.87 9.21
C LEU A 45 6.55 12.91 10.26
N ALA A 46 5.30 12.85 10.72
CA ALA A 46 4.80 13.75 11.74
C ALA A 46 5.53 13.56 13.08
N ARG A 47 5.68 12.32 13.54
CA ARG A 47 6.24 12.01 14.86
C ARG A 47 7.74 12.25 14.99
N LYS A 48 8.53 11.94 13.95
CA LYS A 48 9.99 12.01 14.03
C LYS A 48 10.57 13.30 13.47
N PHE A 49 9.88 13.93 12.53
CA PHE A 49 10.43 15.05 11.77
C PHE A 49 9.57 16.31 11.81
N ALA A 50 8.42 16.28 12.50
CA ALA A 50 7.43 17.37 12.47
C ALA A 50 7.09 17.80 11.03
N HIS A 51 7.14 16.85 10.10
CA HIS A 51 6.92 17.10 8.68
C HIS A 51 5.47 16.70 8.32
N PRO A 52 4.60 17.66 8.03
CA PRO A 52 3.25 17.36 7.56
C PRO A 52 3.31 16.88 6.11
N ALA A 53 2.59 15.81 5.81
CA ALA A 53 2.34 15.33 4.45
C ALA A 53 0.84 15.14 4.27
N ALA A 54 0.24 15.98 3.42
CA ALA A 54 -1.20 15.99 3.18
C ALA A 54 -1.56 14.90 2.17
N GLU A 55 -0.80 14.81 1.09
CA GLU A 55 -1.02 13.86 0.01
C GLU A 55 -0.19 12.59 0.15
N TYR A 56 -0.67 11.49 -0.44
CA TYR A 56 0.04 10.21 -0.42
C TYR A 56 1.40 10.24 -1.10
N LYS A 57 1.53 11.02 -2.18
CA LYS A 57 2.79 11.16 -2.92
C LYS A 57 3.84 11.91 -2.09
N GLU A 58 3.42 12.94 -1.36
CA GLU A 58 4.28 13.69 -0.43
C GLU A 58 4.83 12.80 0.69
N ILE A 59 4.07 11.78 1.14
CA ILE A 59 4.57 10.83 2.13
C ILE A 59 5.79 10.06 1.58
N ALA A 60 5.73 9.60 0.33
CA ALA A 60 6.84 8.88 -0.28
C ALA A 60 8.08 9.78 -0.43
N ASP A 61 7.88 11.00 -0.92
CA ASP A 61 8.94 11.99 -1.13
C ASP A 61 9.58 12.38 0.22
N GLY A 62 8.78 12.70 1.23
CA GLY A 62 9.25 13.03 2.57
C GLY A 62 10.03 11.89 3.24
N LEU A 63 9.56 10.63 3.11
CA LEU A 63 10.27 9.48 3.68
C LEU A 63 11.63 9.24 3.00
N PHE A 64 11.76 9.55 1.71
CA PHE A 64 13.03 9.51 0.99
C PHE A 64 13.97 10.63 1.45
N GLU A 65 13.49 11.88 1.49
CA GLU A 65 14.28 13.03 1.91
C GLU A 65 14.85 12.87 3.33
N LYS A 66 14.08 12.26 4.24
CA LYS A 66 14.52 11.94 5.60
C LYS A 66 15.33 10.63 5.70
N LYS A 67 15.70 10.03 4.57
CA LYS A 67 16.50 8.80 4.45
C LYS A 67 15.87 7.59 5.15
N ILE A 68 14.56 7.61 5.38
CA ILE A 68 13.81 6.47 5.92
C ILE A 68 13.60 5.42 4.85
N LEU A 69 13.39 5.83 3.59
CA LEU A 69 13.29 4.94 2.44
C LEU A 69 14.47 5.12 1.49
N THR A 70 14.81 4.05 0.78
CA THR A 70 15.69 4.16 -0.39
C THR A 70 14.94 4.81 -1.55
N ARG A 71 15.65 5.30 -2.57
CA ARG A 71 15.01 5.85 -3.78
C ARG A 71 14.03 4.85 -4.40
N LYS A 72 14.45 3.59 -4.54
CA LYS A 72 13.64 2.50 -5.08
C LYS A 72 12.34 2.30 -4.30
N ASP A 73 12.42 2.31 -2.97
CA ASP A 73 11.24 2.11 -2.12
C ASP A 73 10.28 3.30 -2.17
N ALA A 74 10.82 4.51 -2.26
CA ALA A 74 10.02 5.72 -2.37
C ALA A 74 9.29 5.78 -3.72
N ASP A 75 9.97 5.43 -4.82
CA ASP A 75 9.34 5.34 -6.14
C ASP A 75 8.20 4.30 -6.13
N LEU A 76 8.42 3.13 -5.51
CA LEU A 76 7.39 2.09 -5.35
C LEU A 76 6.20 2.57 -4.51
N LEU A 77 6.46 3.18 -3.35
CA LEU A 77 5.41 3.74 -2.50
C LEU A 77 4.63 4.84 -3.22
N ARG A 78 5.31 5.61 -4.07
CA ARG A 78 4.70 6.65 -4.91
C ARG A 78 3.81 6.07 -6.01
N GLN A 79 4.16 4.94 -6.60
CA GLN A 79 3.28 4.21 -7.52
C GLN A 79 2.02 3.71 -6.80
N MET A 80 2.19 3.12 -5.61
CA MET A 80 1.08 2.69 -4.76
C MET A 80 0.17 3.85 -4.36
N ALA A 81 0.71 5.07 -4.20
CA ALA A 81 -0.07 6.27 -3.91
C ALA A 81 -0.99 6.64 -5.08
N GLY A 82 -0.46 6.53 -6.31
CA GLY A 82 -1.24 6.68 -7.53
C GLY A 82 -2.37 5.66 -7.60
N TYR A 83 -2.06 4.39 -7.33
CA TYR A 83 -3.05 3.32 -7.38
C TYR A 83 -4.14 3.51 -6.31
N ARG A 84 -3.79 3.79 -5.04
CA ARG A 84 -4.75 4.08 -3.97
C ARG A 84 -5.69 5.23 -4.34
N ASN A 85 -5.18 6.29 -4.98
CA ASN A 85 -6.01 7.40 -5.45
C ASN A 85 -6.97 6.95 -6.56
N ARG A 86 -6.50 6.12 -7.49
CA ARG A 86 -7.33 5.54 -8.55
C ARG A 86 -8.46 4.68 -7.97
N MET A 87 -8.18 3.88 -6.94
CA MET A 87 -9.19 3.07 -6.22
C MET A 87 -10.32 3.87 -5.57
N VAL A 88 -10.18 5.20 -5.43
CA VAL A 88 -11.21 6.06 -4.85
C VAL A 88 -11.85 6.97 -5.89
N HIS A 89 -11.03 7.60 -6.74
CA HIS A 89 -11.51 8.63 -7.67
C HIS A 89 -11.91 8.06 -9.04
N PHE A 90 -11.33 6.92 -9.43
CA PHE A 90 -11.53 6.29 -10.73
C PHE A 90 -11.85 4.80 -10.56
N TYR A 91 -12.59 4.46 -9.49
CA TYR A 91 -12.90 3.07 -9.13
C TYR A 91 -13.59 2.31 -10.27
N HIS A 92 -14.41 3.00 -11.06
CA HIS A 92 -15.12 2.45 -12.22
C HIS A 92 -14.19 2.04 -13.38
N GLU A 93 -12.94 2.51 -13.38
CA GLU A 93 -11.93 2.16 -14.40
C GLU A 93 -11.06 0.97 -13.97
N ILE A 94 -11.18 0.48 -12.73
CA ILE A 94 -10.39 -0.65 -12.24
C ILE A 94 -11.08 -1.94 -12.66
N SER A 95 -10.39 -2.75 -13.47
CA SER A 95 -10.96 -4.00 -13.94
C SER A 95 -10.76 -5.14 -12.93
N PRO A 96 -11.64 -6.16 -12.93
CA PRO A 96 -11.43 -7.37 -12.15
C PRO A 96 -10.10 -8.07 -12.47
N ASP A 97 -9.69 -8.08 -13.73
CA ASP A 97 -8.40 -8.62 -14.18
C ASP A 97 -7.22 -7.88 -13.54
N GLU A 98 -7.25 -6.55 -13.52
CA GLU A 98 -6.20 -5.74 -12.90
C GLU A 98 -6.13 -5.99 -11.38
N LEU A 99 -7.28 -6.10 -10.70
CA LEU A 99 -7.31 -6.44 -9.27
C LEU A 99 -6.73 -7.82 -9.01
N PHE A 100 -7.04 -8.80 -9.86
CA PHE A 100 -6.45 -10.13 -9.77
C PHE A 100 -4.93 -10.06 -9.88
N ASP A 101 -4.41 -9.40 -10.93
CA ASP A 101 -2.97 -9.33 -11.18
C ASP A 101 -2.22 -8.69 -10.00
N ILE A 102 -2.78 -7.62 -9.42
CA ILE A 102 -2.20 -6.96 -8.24
C ILE A 102 -2.23 -7.88 -7.01
N CYS A 103 -3.35 -8.56 -6.77
CA CYS A 103 -3.48 -9.46 -5.63
C CYS A 103 -2.61 -10.71 -5.77
N ALA A 104 -2.40 -11.22 -6.98
CA ALA A 104 -1.60 -12.40 -7.24
C ALA A 104 -0.08 -12.11 -7.19
N HIS A 105 0.35 -10.89 -7.54
CA HIS A 105 1.77 -10.63 -7.82
C HIS A 105 2.43 -9.53 -6.98
N HIS A 106 1.66 -8.63 -6.35
CA HIS A 106 2.21 -7.41 -5.75
C HIS A 106 1.97 -7.26 -4.23
N LEU A 107 1.30 -8.22 -3.57
CA LEU A 107 1.05 -8.14 -2.13
C LEU A 107 2.32 -8.10 -1.27
N ASP A 108 3.37 -8.79 -1.71
CA ASP A 108 4.63 -8.85 -0.98
C ASP A 108 5.37 -7.51 -0.98
N GLU A 109 5.13 -6.65 -1.98
CA GLU A 109 5.68 -5.30 -2.04
C GLU A 109 5.08 -4.41 -0.92
N ILE A 110 3.77 -4.52 -0.68
CA ILE A 110 3.08 -3.81 0.41
C ILE A 110 3.64 -4.29 1.76
N ARG A 111 3.81 -5.61 1.91
CA ARG A 111 4.38 -6.21 3.12
C ARG A 111 5.82 -5.77 3.36
N LEU A 112 6.63 -5.73 2.31
CA LEU A 112 8.02 -5.30 2.35
C LEU A 112 8.15 -3.85 2.84
N LEU A 113 7.39 -2.93 2.25
CA LEU A 113 7.42 -1.52 2.64
C LEU A 113 6.91 -1.32 4.07
N SER A 114 5.82 -2.01 4.45
CA SER A 114 5.30 -1.97 5.82
C SER A 114 6.36 -2.39 6.85
N ASN A 115 7.04 -3.51 6.61
CA ASN A 115 8.11 -3.99 7.49
C ASN A 115 9.27 -3.00 7.60
N ARG A 116 9.67 -2.35 6.49
CA ARG A 116 10.74 -1.33 6.50
C ARG A 116 10.36 -0.10 7.31
N LEU A 117 9.13 0.37 7.18
CA LEU A 117 8.63 1.52 7.93
C LEU A 117 8.52 1.22 9.43
N VAL A 118 8.00 0.04 9.81
CA VAL A 118 7.90 -0.38 11.21
C VAL A 118 9.27 -0.66 11.83
N GLY A 119 10.19 -1.30 11.09
CA GLY A 119 11.55 -1.56 11.59
C GLY A 119 12.32 -0.27 11.87
N ARG A 120 12.20 0.73 11.00
CA ARG A 120 12.87 2.04 11.16
C ARG A 120 12.13 2.99 12.11
N SER A 121 10.86 2.75 12.41
CA SER A 121 10.13 3.53 13.43
C SER A 121 10.65 3.23 14.85
N ARG A 122 11.08 1.99 15.12
CA ARG A 122 11.57 1.54 16.43
C ARG A 122 13.00 2.00 16.78
N LEU A 123 13.78 2.48 15.83
CA LEU A 123 15.19 2.89 16.02
C LEU A 123 15.39 4.35 16.46
N SER A 124 14.40 5.04 17.02
CA SER A 124 14.65 6.36 17.60
C SER A 124 15.21 6.21 19.02
N PRO A 125 16.37 6.83 19.35
CA PRO A 125 16.85 6.88 20.72
C PRO A 125 15.81 7.60 21.58
N LYS A 126 15.55 7.04 22.78
CA LYS A 126 14.79 7.73 23.82
C LYS A 126 15.45 9.11 24.03
N LYS A 127 14.65 10.18 23.90
CA LYS A 127 15.01 11.46 24.51
C LYS A 127 15.08 11.26 26.03
#